data_AF-A0A850AAP0-F1
#
_entry.id   AF-A0A850AAP0-F1
#
_cell.length_a   1.000
_cell.length_b   1.000
_cell.length_c   1.000
_cell.angle_alpha   90.00
_cell.angle_beta   90.00
_cell.angle_gamma   90.00
#
_symmetry.space_group_name_H-M   'P 1'
#
loop_
_entity.id
_entity.type
_entity.pdbx_description
1 polymer ?
#
loop_
_entity_poly.entity_id
_entity_poly.type
_entity_poly.pdbx_seq_one_letter_code
_entity_poly.pdbx_strand_id
1 'polypeptide(L)' 'MDLAIALKAKAHDLGFDLAAIAPAGPSPDHAHYERWIAAGYAGAMDYLARHSPAKADPRLLLPAARSLLL' A
#
# COMPACT_ATOMS: atom_id res chain seq x y z
N MET A 1 8.57 -24.83 6.90
CA MET A 1 7.94 -24.18 5.74
C MET A 1 8.24 -22.69 5.82
N ASP A 2 8.61 -22.08 4.71
CA ASP A 2 8.81 -20.63 4.62
C ASP A 2 7.46 -19.92 4.77
N LEU A 3 7.37 -18.94 5.68
CA LEU A 3 6.17 -18.16 5.95
C LEU A 3 5.65 -17.45 4.70
N ALA A 4 6.56 -16.94 3.85
CA ALA A 4 6.19 -16.25 2.63
C ALA A 4 5.43 -17.17 1.66
N ILE A 5 5.88 -18.42 1.55
CA ILE A 5 5.23 -19.44 0.71
C ILE A 5 3.86 -19.79 1.28
N ALA A 6 3.77 -20.01 2.60
CA ALA A 6 2.51 -20.37 3.26
C ALA A 6 1.44 -19.27 3.11
N LEU A 7 1.82 -18.00 3.24
CA LEU A 7 0.91 -16.86 3.07
C LEU A 7 0.41 -16.74 1.63
N LYS A 8 1.27 -16.90 0.63
CA LYS A 8 0.87 -16.85 -0.78
C LYS A 8 -0.04 -18.02 -1.17
N ALA A 9 0.26 -19.24 -0.68
CA ALA A 9 -0.62 -20.39 -0.86
C ALA A 9 -2.00 -20.12 -0.26
N LYS A 10 -2.04 -19.59 0.97
CA LYS A 10 -3.31 -19.24 1.62
C LYS A 10 -4.08 -18.16 0.85
N ALA A 11 -3.41 -17.19 0.24
CA ALA A 11 -4.05 -16.18 -0.59
C ALA A 11 -4.71 -16.82 -1.82
N HIS A 12 -4.04 -17.74 -2.51
CA HIS A 12 -4.63 -18.48 -3.62
C HIS A 12 -5.83 -19.34 -3.19
N ASP A 13 -5.74 -20.02 -2.04
CA ASP A 13 -6.86 -20.79 -1.49
C ASP A 13 -8.08 -19.91 -1.16
N LEU A 14 -7.87 -18.64 -0.84
CA LEU A 14 -8.92 -17.65 -0.60
C LEU A 14 -9.49 -17.05 -1.90
N GLY A 15 -8.95 -17.42 -3.06
CA GLY A 15 -9.42 -16.96 -4.37
C GLY A 15 -8.69 -15.72 -4.91
N PHE A 16 -7.56 -15.31 -4.34
CA PHE A 16 -6.73 -14.27 -4.94
C PHE A 16 -5.90 -14.84 -6.09
N ASP A 17 -6.01 -14.24 -7.27
CA ASP A 17 -5.25 -14.66 -8.46
C ASP A 17 -3.73 -14.43 -8.30
N LEU A 18 -3.36 -13.38 -7.56
CA LEU A 18 -1.97 -12.98 -7.33
C LEU A 18 -1.76 -12.61 -5.86
N ALA A 19 -0.55 -12.92 -5.37
CA ALA A 19 -0.10 -12.54 -4.04
C ALA A 19 1.39 -12.18 -4.04
N ALA A 20 1.72 -11.01 -3.51
CA ALA A 20 3.08 -10.49 -3.44
C ALA A 20 3.43 -10.03 -2.03
N ILE A 21 4.72 -10.05 -1.70
CA ILE A 21 5.23 -9.50 -0.44
C ILE A 21 6.26 -8.44 -0.78
N ALA A 22 6.07 -7.25 -0.23
CA ALA A 22 6.96 -6.10 -0.40
C ALA A 22 7.47 -5.61 0.97
N PRO A 23 8.68 -5.01 1.05
CA PRO A 23 9.13 -4.36 2.28
C PRO A 23 8.24 -3.16 2.62
N ALA A 24 8.00 -2.93 3.91
CA ALA A 24 7.32 -1.73 4.38
C ALA A 24 8.30 -0.55 4.41
N GLY A 25 7.96 0.51 3.70
CA GLY A 25 8.78 1.72 3.60
C GLY A 25 8.14 2.78 2.72
N PRO A 26 8.86 3.89 2.44
CA PRO A 26 8.31 5.00 1.68
C PRO A 26 7.84 4.55 0.31
N SER A 27 6.64 4.96 -0.08
CA SER A 27 6.09 4.68 -1.40
C SER A 27 6.86 5.49 -2.46
N PRO A 28 7.43 4.83 -3.49
CA PRO A 28 8.20 5.51 -4.53
C PRO A 28 7.34 6.48 -5.37
N ASP A 29 6.04 6.20 -5.48
CA ASP A 29 5.12 6.96 -6.31
C ASP A 29 4.37 8.05 -5.53
N HIS A 30 4.65 8.21 -4.23
CA HIS A 30 3.92 9.17 -3.39
C HIS A 30 4.00 10.60 -3.92
N ALA A 31 5.18 11.03 -4.36
CA ALA A 31 5.36 12.37 -4.91
C ALA A 31 4.55 12.58 -6.20
N HIS A 32 4.37 11.53 -7.01
CA HIS A 32 3.49 11.61 -8.18
C HIS A 32 2.03 11.77 -7.77
N TYR A 33 1.59 10.99 -6.77
CA TYR A 33 0.25 11.08 -6.21
C TYR A 33 -0.07 12.48 -5.65
N GLU A 34 0.87 13.10 -4.93
CA GLU A 34 0.70 14.47 -4.43
C GLU A 34 0.56 15.49 -5.56
N ARG A 35 1.39 15.40 -6.61
CA ARG A 35 1.27 16.27 -7.79
C ARG A 35 -0.07 16.08 -8.49
N TRP A 36 -0.55 14.85 -8.59
CA TRP A 36 -1.84 14.53 -9.20
C TRP A 36 -3.01 15.14 -8.39
N ILE A 37 -2.96 15.07 -7.05
CA ILE A 37 -3.94 15.75 -6.18
C ILE A 37 -3.88 17.26 -6.37
N ALA A 38 -2.67 17.84 -6.35
CA ALA A 38 -2.47 19.29 -6.48
C ALA A 38 -2.95 19.83 -7.84
N ALA A 39 -2.94 19.00 -8.89
CA ALA A 39 -3.50 19.33 -10.20
C ALA A 39 -5.04 19.30 -10.24
N GLY A 40 -5.73 18.99 -9.14
CA GLY A 40 -7.19 18.93 -9.07
C GLY A 40 -7.80 17.67 -9.67
N TYR A 41 -7.00 16.67 -10.01
CA TYR A 41 -7.49 15.44 -10.65
C TYR A 41 -8.28 14.52 -9.71
N ALA A 42 -8.27 14.80 -8.41
CA ALA A 42 -9.09 14.10 -7.41
C ALA A 42 -10.59 14.37 -7.52
N GLY A 43 -11.03 15.39 -8.28
CA GLY A 43 -12.44 15.76 -8.38
C GLY A 43 -13.04 16.05 -7.00
N ALA A 44 -14.18 15.42 -6.68
CA ALA A 44 -14.84 15.57 -5.38
C ALA A 44 -14.30 14.65 -4.27
N MET A 45 -13.21 13.90 -4.53
CA MET A 45 -12.67 12.91 -3.59
C MET A 45 -11.72 13.55 -2.57
N ASP A 46 -12.19 14.50 -1.76
CA ASP A 46 -11.37 15.24 -0.78
C ASP A 46 -10.62 14.35 0.21
N TYR A 47 -11.15 13.14 0.46
CA TYR A 47 -10.50 12.16 1.30
C TYR A 47 -9.14 11.70 0.75
N LEU A 48 -8.88 11.80 -0.56
CA LEU A 48 -7.58 11.44 -1.14
C LEU A 48 -6.48 12.36 -0.62
N ALA A 49 -6.73 13.67 -0.59
CA ALA A 49 -5.82 14.65 0.03
C ALA A 49 -5.64 14.38 1.52
N ARG A 50 -6.75 14.17 2.25
CA ARG A 50 -6.71 13.92 3.70
C ARG A 50 -5.90 12.68 4.08
N HIS A 51 -5.96 11.61 3.29
CA HIS A 51 -5.23 10.36 3.56
C HIS A 51 -3.86 10.29 2.87
N SER A 52 -3.48 11.31 2.09
CA SER A 52 -2.19 11.33 1.40
C SER A 52 -1.01 11.05 2.34
N PRO A 53 -0.89 11.71 3.52
CA PRO A 53 0.23 11.45 4.43
C PRO A 53 0.36 9.98 4.86
N ALA A 54 -0.77 9.30 5.09
CA ALA A 54 -0.78 7.88 5.47
C ALA A 54 -0.37 6.95 4.31
N LYS A 55 -0.52 7.39 3.06
CA LYS A 55 -0.10 6.65 1.86
C LYS A 55 1.39 6.83 1.55
N ALA A 56 2.05 7.80 2.17
CA ALA A 56 3.47 8.08 1.97
C ALA A 56 4.35 6.92 2.45
N ASP A 57 3.97 6.32 3.58
CA ASP A 57 4.69 5.20 4.18
C ASP A 57 3.76 4.42 5.12
N PRO A 58 3.56 3.10 4.91
CA PRO A 58 2.70 2.28 5.77
C PRO A 58 3.15 2.28 7.24
N ARG A 59 4.42 2.58 7.53
CA ARG A 59 4.93 2.70 8.90
C ARG A 59 4.36 3.90 9.66
N LEU A 60 3.75 4.86 8.97
CA LEU A 60 3.02 5.96 9.61
C LEU A 60 1.68 5.49 10.22
N LEU A 61 1.11 4.40 9.71
CA LEU A 61 -0.09 3.77 10.26
C LEU A 61 0.26 2.72 11.32
N LEU A 62 1.29 1.92 11.05
CA LEU A 62 1.78 0.88 11.96
C LEU A 62 3.31 0.95 12.03
N PRO A 63 3.89 1.62 13.04
CA PRO A 63 5.35 1.82 13.12
C PRO A 63 6.19 0.54 13.08
N ALA A 64 5.63 -0.57 13.57
CA ALA A 64 6.29 -1.87 13.56
C ALA A 64 6.16 -2.64 12.23
N ALA A 65 5.49 -2.09 11.22
CA ALA A 65 5.32 -2.76 9.93
C ALA A 65 6.68 -3.00 9.26
N ARG A 66 6.91 -4.24 8.82
CA ARG A 66 8.14 -4.66 8.12
C ARG A 66 7.89 -5.09 6.68
N SER A 67 6.69 -5.57 6.40
CA SER A 67 6.29 -6.03 5.08
C SER A 67 4.80 -5.78 4.85
N LEU A 68 4.44 -5.74 3.57
CA LEU A 68 3.08 -5.70 3.07
C LEU A 68 2.80 -7.02 2.34
N LEU A 69 1.64 -7.63 2.57
CA LEU A 69 1.08 -8.68 1.71
C LEU A 69 0.05 -8.00 0.80
N LEU A 70 0.29 -8.08 -0.50
CA LEU A 70 -0.51 -7.46 -1.56
C LEU A 70 -1.21 -8.55 -2.38
#